data_AF-D5SZH6-F1
#
_entry.id   AF-D5SZH6-F1
#
_cell.length_a   1.000
_cell.length_b   1.000
_cell.length_c   1.000
_cell.angle_alpha   90.00
_cell.angle_beta   90.00
_cell.angle_gamma   90.00
#
_symmetry.space_group_name_H-M   'P 1'
#
loop_
_entity.id
_entity.type
_entity.pdbx_description
1 polymer ?
#
loop_
_entity_poly.entity_id
_entity_poly.type
_entity_poly.pdbx_seq_one_letter_code
_entity_poly.pdbx_strand_id
1 'polypeptide(L)'
;MKTKRNPKNLREWQEAADAAELFLQIDSARSYGLITGGPAVDVDRCEELLKLAARRKIRPNKDALGLILQGLKTTGGQLVEKPR
;
A
#
# COMPACT_ATOMS: atom_id res chain seq x y z
N MET A 1 -8.42 19.21 -6.46
CA MET A 1 -7.06 18.60 -6.41
C MET A 1 -6.66 18.42 -4.95
N LYS A 2 -6.65 17.20 -4.41
CA LYS A 2 -6.13 16.98 -3.04
C LYS A 2 -4.61 17.14 -3.09
N THR A 3 -4.08 18.20 -2.50
CA THR A 3 -2.64 18.43 -2.35
C THR A 3 -1.99 17.18 -1.77
N LYS A 4 -1.03 16.59 -2.49
CA LYS A 4 -0.20 15.47 -2.03
C LYS A 4 0.57 15.92 -0.79
N ARG A 5 0.00 15.71 0.39
CA ARG A 5 0.57 16.19 1.66
C ARG A 5 1.72 15.28 2.05
N ASN A 6 2.87 15.87 2.34
CA ASN A 6 3.99 15.11 2.90
C ASN A 6 3.70 14.71 4.35
N PRO A 7 4.12 13.52 4.79
CA PRO A 7 4.02 13.10 6.18
C PRO A 7 4.82 14.04 7.10
N LYS A 8 4.31 14.28 8.30
CA LYS A 8 4.86 15.28 9.23
C LYS A 8 5.63 14.69 10.39
N ASN A 9 5.24 13.49 10.84
CA ASN A 9 5.83 12.82 12.01
C ASN A 9 6.24 11.38 11.67
N LEU A 10 7.02 10.75 12.54
CA LEU A 10 7.57 9.41 12.32
C LEU A 10 6.48 8.38 12.03
N ARG A 11 5.34 8.45 12.73
CA ARG A 11 4.21 7.55 12.53
C ARG A 11 3.59 7.72 11.15
N GLU A 12 3.30 8.95 10.73
CA GLU A 12 2.77 9.22 9.40
C GLU A 12 3.75 8.80 8.30
N TRP A 13 5.06 8.93 8.53
CA TRP A 13 6.07 8.44 7.59
C TRP A 13 6.08 6.91 7.49
N GLN A 14 5.88 6.20 8.60
CA GLN A 14 5.76 4.75 8.60
C GLN A 14 4.50 4.31 7.85
N GLU A 15 3.34 4.89 8.19
CA GLU A 15 2.06 4.59 7.53
C GLU A 15 2.13 4.91 6.02
N ALA A 16 2.76 6.02 5.64
CA ALA A 16 2.95 6.37 4.22
C ALA A 16 3.90 5.43 3.48
N ALA A 17 4.97 4.97 4.13
CA ALA A 17 5.90 4.00 3.54
C ALA A 17 5.22 2.63 3.37
N ASP A 18 4.50 2.17 4.38
CA ASP A 18 3.74 0.90 4.34
C ASP A 18 2.67 0.93 3.24
N ALA A 19 1.92 2.03 3.14
CA ALA A 19 0.92 2.20 2.09
C ALA A 19 1.55 2.28 0.68
N ALA A 20 2.66 3.01 0.53
CA ALA A 20 3.36 3.10 -0.75
C ALA A 20 3.85 1.73 -1.25
N GLU A 21 4.44 0.93 -0.36
CA GLU A 21 4.86 -0.44 -0.66
C GLU A 21 3.66 -1.31 -1.09
N LEU A 22 2.55 -1.26 -0.34
CA LEU A 22 1.35 -2.00 -0.67
C LEU A 22 0.79 -1.64 -2.05
N PHE A 23 0.72 -0.34 -2.36
CA PHE A 23 0.18 0.10 -3.64
C PHE A 23 1.07 -0.34 -4.82
N LEU A 24 2.40 -0.32 -4.67
CA LEU A 24 3.31 -0.85 -5.68
C LEU A 24 3.12 -2.36 -5.88
N GLN A 25 2.84 -3.10 -4.82
CA GLN A 25 2.54 -4.54 -4.93
C GLN A 25 1.20 -4.81 -5.61
N ILE A 26 0.17 -4.00 -5.34
CA ILE A 26 -1.12 -4.06 -6.04
C ILE A 26 -0.92 -3.77 -7.54
N ASP A 27 -0.18 -2.72 -7.87
CA ASP A 27 0.12 -2.36 -9.26
C ASP A 27 0.90 -3.46 -9.99
N SER A 28 1.90 -4.05 -9.31
CA SER A 28 2.64 -5.21 -9.80
C SER A 28 1.74 -6.42 -10.01
N ALA A 29 0.92 -6.78 -9.02
CA ALA A 29 -0.02 -7.90 -9.13
C ALA A 29 -1.02 -7.70 -10.28
N ARG A 30 -1.45 -6.45 -10.52
CA ARG A 30 -2.29 -6.11 -11.66
C ARG A 30 -1.55 -6.25 -12.98
N SER A 31 -0.30 -5.81 -13.05
CA SER A 31 0.55 -5.91 -14.24
C SER A 31 0.84 -7.36 -14.62
N TYR A 32 0.94 -8.27 -13.64
CA TYR A 32 1.05 -9.71 -13.85
C TYR A 32 -0.30 -10.42 -14.10
N GLY A 33 -1.42 -9.70 -14.11
CA GLY A 33 -2.75 -10.26 -14.32
C GLY A 33 -3.28 -11.10 -13.16
N LEU A 34 -2.66 -11.03 -11.97
CA LEU A 34 -3.13 -11.73 -10.77
C LEU A 34 -4.40 -11.10 -10.20
N ILE A 35 -4.56 -9.79 -10.39
CA ILE A 35 -5.77 -9.04 -10.05
C ILE A 35 -6.19 -8.17 -11.23
N THR A 36 -7.49 -8.02 -11.45
CA THR A 36 -8.05 -7.25 -12.58
C THR A 36 -8.69 -5.94 -12.15
N GLY A 37 -8.84 -5.72 -10.84
CA GLY A 37 -9.41 -4.50 -10.24
C GLY A 37 -8.47 -3.86 -9.23
N GLY A 38 -8.89 -2.72 -8.69
CA GLY A 38 -8.15 -2.00 -7.64
C GLY A 38 -8.11 -0.49 -7.88
N PRO A 39 -7.64 0.28 -6.88
CA PRO A 39 -7.45 1.72 -7.04
C PRO A 39 -6.38 2.03 -8.07
N ALA A 40 -6.51 3.17 -8.76
CA ALA A 40 -5.43 3.69 -9.59
C ALA A 40 -4.23 4.06 -8.70
N VAL A 41 -3.09 3.42 -8.95
CA VAL A 41 -1.85 3.62 -8.21
C VAL A 41 -1.00 4.67 -8.92
N ASP A 42 -0.55 5.66 -8.16
CA ASP A 42 0.45 6.63 -8.60
C ASP A 42 1.84 6.09 -8.25
N VAL A 43 2.41 5.32 -9.19
CA VAL A 43 3.67 4.58 -9.01
C VAL A 43 4.82 5.53 -8.67
N ASP A 44 4.98 6.60 -9.45
CA ASP A 44 6.03 7.60 -9.26
C ASP A 44 5.98 8.19 -7.85
N ARG A 45 4.79 8.51 -7.36
CA ARG A 45 4.62 9.04 -6.00
C ARG A 45 4.93 8.02 -4.92
N CYS A 46 4.55 6.76 -5.11
CA CYS A 46 4.86 5.69 -4.16
C CYS A 46 6.37 5.47 -4.06
N GLU A 47 7.07 5.43 -5.19
CA GLU A 47 8.53 5.34 -5.20
C GLU A 47 9.20 6.55 -4.55
N GLU A 48 8.72 7.76 -4.82
CA GLU A 48 9.24 8.98 -4.21
C GLU A 48 9.09 8.93 -2.69
N LEU A 49 7.93 8.51 -2.19
CA LEU A 49 7.67 8.35 -0.76
C LEU A 49 8.62 7.33 -0.11
N LEU A 50 8.85 6.18 -0.74
CA LEU A 50 9.80 5.18 -0.25
C LEU A 50 11.24 5.70 -0.24
N LYS A 51 11.66 6.43 -1.28
CA LYS A 51 12.98 7.10 -1.34
C LYS A 51 13.12 8.11 -0.19
N LEU A 52 12.09 8.91 0.06
CA LEU A 52 12.08 9.92 1.14
C LEU A 52 12.01 9.30 2.54
N ALA A 53 11.30 8.19 2.72
CA ALA A 53 11.24 7.44 3.97
C ALA A 53 12.59 6.78 4.28
N ALA A 54 13.24 6.17 3.27
CA ALA A 54 14.55 5.55 3.42
C ALA A 54 15.63 6.55 3.89
N ARG A 55 15.62 7.79 3.37
CA ARG A 55 16.49 8.87 3.85
C ARG A 55 16.28 9.21 5.33
N ARG A 56 15.08 8.95 5.86
CA ARG A 56 14.71 9.12 7.27
C ARG A 56 14.93 7.85 8.11
N LYS A 57 15.59 6.83 7.53
CA LYS A 57 15.79 5.50 8.14
C LYS A 57 14.48 4.75 8.46
N ILE A 58 13.39 5.13 7.79
CA ILE A 58 12.10 4.45 7.90
C ILE A 58 12.01 3.47 6.74
N ARG A 59 11.67 2.21 7.03
CA ARG A 59 11.45 1.19 6.01
C ARG A 59 10.03 0.66 6.13
N PRO A 60 9.38 0.37 4.99
CA PRO A 60 8.09 -0.29 5.03
C PRO A 60 8.24 -1.62 5.76
N ASN A 61 7.26 -1.94 6.60
CA ASN A 61 7.26 -3.20 7.33
C ASN A 61 7.02 -4.34 6.32
N LYS A 62 7.84 -5.40 6.35
CA LYS A 62 7.69 -6.53 5.42
C LYS A 62 6.36 -7.26 5.61
N ASP A 63 5.82 -7.21 6.83
CA ASP A 63 4.48 -7.72 7.16
C ASP A 63 3.37 -6.67 7.00
N ALA A 64 3.67 -5.48 6.46
CA ALA A 64 2.66 -4.43 6.23
C ALA A 64 1.51 -4.93 5.35
N LEU A 65 1.81 -5.79 4.36
CA LEU A 65 0.79 -6.51 3.59
C LEU A 65 -0.19 -7.26 4.50
N GLY A 66 0.34 -8.05 5.45
CA GLY A 66 -0.47 -8.85 6.38
C GLY A 66 -1.31 -7.98 7.31
N LEU A 67 -0.74 -6.89 7.83
CA LEU A 67 -1.42 -5.95 8.73
C LEU A 67 -2.51 -5.15 8.02
N ILE A 68 -2.25 -4.67 6.80
CA ILE A 68 -3.24 -3.91 6.01
C ILE A 68 -4.32 -4.85 5.46
N LEU A 69 -3.97 -6.08 5.04
CA LEU A 69 -4.95 -7.10 4.65
C LEU A 69 -5.84 -7.52 5.84
N GLN A 70 -5.30 -7.64 7.06
CA GLN A 70 -6.13 -7.84 8.26
C GLN A 70 -7.07 -6.66 8.51
N GLY A 71 -6.58 -5.43 8.35
CA GLY A 71 -7.42 -4.22 8.44
C GLY A 71 -8.55 -4.19 7.40
N LEU A 72 -8.26 -4.58 6.16
CA LEU A 72 -9.25 -4.67 5.07
C LEU A 72 -10.27 -5.79 5.30
N LYS A 73 -9.83 -6.98 5.77
CA LYS A 73 -10.73 -8.08 6.13
C LYS A 73 -11.75 -7.69 7.20
N THR A 74 -11.38 -6.77 8.09
CA THR A 74 -12.24 -6.32 9.18
C THR A 74 -13.29 -5.29 8.71
N THR A 75 -13.10 -4.67 7.54
CA THR A 75 -13.95 -3.55 7.06
C THR A 75 -14.84 -3.89 5.85
N GLY A 76 -14.76 -5.09 5.29
CA GLY A 76 -15.76 -5.56 4.32
C GLY A 76 -15.14 -6.30 3.14
N GLY A 77 -15.39 -7.61 3.10
CA GLY A 77 -15.01 -8.45 1.98
C GLY A 77 -15.28 -9.91 2.32
N GLN A 78 -16.54 -10.34 2.20
CA GLN A 78 -16.86 -11.76 2.07
C GLN A 78 -16.12 -12.28 0.81
N LEU A 79 -15.02 -12.99 1.01
CA LEU A 79 -14.50 -13.89 0.00
C LEU A 79 -15.49 -15.04 -0.07
N VAL A 80 -16.33 -15.02 -1.11
CA VAL A 80 -17.21 -16.13 -1.48
C VAL A 80 -16.35 -17.37 -1.67
N GLU A 81 -16.45 -18.31 -0.73
CA GLU A 81 -15.98 -19.68 -0.93
C GLU A 81 -16.78 -20.27 -2.09
N LYS A 82 -16.10 -20.56 -3.20
CA LYS A 82 -16.71 -21.26 -4.33
C LYS A 82 -16.93 -22.73 -3.91
N PRO A 83 -18.16 -23.26 -3.89
CA PRO A 83 -18.37 -24.67 -3.57
C PRO A 83 -17.80 -25.54 -4.70
N ARG A 84 -17.20 -26.66 -4.30
CA ARG A 84 -16.75 -27.74 -5.19
C ARG A 84 -17.94 -28.47 -5.82
#